data_AF-A0A7S1X6B2-F1
#
_entry.id   AF-A0A7S1X6B2-F1
#
_cell.length_a   1.000
_cell.length_b   1.000
_cell.length_c   1.000
_cell.angle_alpha   90.00
_cell.angle_beta   90.00
_cell.angle_gamma   90.00
#
_symmetry.space_group_name_H-M   'P 1'
#
loop_
_entity.id
_entity.type
_entity.pdbx_description
1 polymer ?
#
loop_
_entity_poly.entity_id
_entity_poly.type
_entity_poly.pdbx_seq_one_letter_code
_entity_poly.pdbx_strand_id
1 'polypeptide(L)'
;DVVISGYSSTNYYAMLVGVPGVFYARVPKIVTKFRNDKKLDEVPEVAAGAAWSVGTPQELAHAVRETLLGASASAEVSAMQARQHEVCRFHDGAAAGRVWSRLR
;
A
#
# COMPACT_ATOMS: atom_id res chain seq x y z
N ASP A 1 -9.61 4.55 7.44
CA ASP A 1 -8.93 5.74 6.87
C ASP A 1 -7.42 5.56 6.70
N VAL A 2 -6.71 5.03 7.71
CA VAL A 2 -5.26 4.82 7.63
C VAL A 2 -4.88 3.43 8.14
N VAL A 3 -3.88 2.82 7.50
CA VAL A 3 -3.16 1.63 7.96
C VAL A 3 -1.67 1.94 7.99
N ILE A 4 -1.01 1.64 9.12
CA ILE A 4 0.44 1.73 9.27
C ILE A 4 0.97 0.31 9.49
N SER A 5 1.89 -0.13 8.64
CA SER A 5 2.50 -1.44 8.76
C SER A 5 3.95 -1.44 8.29
N GLY A 6 4.72 -2.46 8.65
CA GLY A 6 6.02 -2.72 8.04
C GLY A 6 5.85 -3.49 6.72
N TYR A 7 6.73 -4.46 6.48
CA TYR A 7 6.58 -5.40 5.36
C TYR A 7 5.54 -6.48 5.70
N SER A 8 4.31 -6.29 5.24
CA SER A 8 3.17 -7.14 5.56
C SER A 8 2.16 -7.23 4.42
N SER A 9 1.48 -8.37 4.30
CA SER A 9 0.32 -8.53 3.42
C SER A 9 -0.86 -7.62 3.82
N THR A 10 -0.87 -7.11 5.06
CA THR A 10 -1.83 -6.09 5.53
C THR A 10 -1.89 -4.88 4.61
N ASN A 11 -0.76 -4.47 4.01
CA ASN A 11 -0.73 -3.35 3.07
C ASN A 11 -1.64 -3.63 1.86
N TYR A 12 -1.53 -4.82 1.26
CA TYR A 12 -2.35 -5.22 0.13
C TYR A 12 -3.84 -5.35 0.50
N TYR A 13 -4.14 -5.91 1.68
CA TYR A 13 -5.53 -5.97 2.16
C TYR A 13 -6.12 -4.57 2.38
N ALA A 14 -5.34 -3.64 2.91
CA ALA A 14 -5.77 -2.25 3.09
C ALA A 14 -6.11 -1.59 1.74
N MET A 15 -5.29 -1.81 0.71
CA MET A 15 -5.57 -1.33 -0.65
C MET A 15 -6.84 -1.97 -1.22
N LEU A 16 -7.02 -3.29 -1.02
CA LEU A 16 -8.19 -4.03 -1.51
C LEU A 16 -9.50 -3.50 -0.94
N VAL A 17 -9.52 -3.12 0.33
CA VAL A 17 -10.72 -2.54 0.98
C VAL A 17 -10.81 -1.02 0.83
N GLY A 18 -9.93 -0.43 0.00
CA GLY A 18 -9.98 0.99 -0.35
C GLY A 18 -9.56 1.93 0.78
N VAL A 19 -8.66 1.50 1.68
CA VAL A 19 -8.11 2.39 2.71
C VAL A 19 -7.29 3.50 2.03
N PRO A 20 -7.62 4.78 2.26
CA PRO A 20 -6.89 5.89 1.66
C PRO A 20 -5.40 5.93 2.00
N GLY A 21 -5.06 5.89 3.28
CA GLY A 21 -3.67 5.96 3.74
C GLY A 21 -3.09 4.58 4.00
N VAL A 22 -2.20 4.11 3.13
CA VAL A 22 -1.41 2.89 3.37
C VAL A 22 0.03 3.30 3.57
N PHE A 23 0.52 3.23 4.80
CA PHE A 23 1.84 3.73 5.18
C PHE A 23 2.78 2.59 5.55
N TYR A 24 3.91 2.54 4.86
CA TYR A 24 5.00 1.63 5.13
C TYR A 24 5.97 2.24 6.15
N ALA A 25 5.93 1.74 7.39
CA ALA A 25 6.92 2.06 8.41
C ALA A 25 8.28 1.47 8.01
N ARG A 26 9.23 2.33 7.67
CA ARG A 26 10.51 1.95 7.09
C ARG A 26 11.33 1.12 8.08
N VAL A 27 11.62 -0.13 7.70
CA VAL A 27 12.51 -1.02 8.46
C VAL A 27 13.85 -1.15 7.73
N PRO A 28 14.95 -0.56 8.23
CA PRO A 28 16.23 -0.52 7.50
C PRO A 28 16.74 -1.90 7.08
N LYS A 29 16.59 -2.91 7.94
CA LYS A 29 17.00 -4.29 7.64
C LYS A 29 16.26 -4.89 6.43
N ILE A 30 15.00 -4.53 6.23
CA ILE A 30 14.19 -5.02 5.11
C ILE A 30 14.59 -4.32 3.82
N VAL A 31 14.77 -2.99 3.86
CA VAL A 31 15.22 -2.21 2.69
C VAL A 31 16.57 -2.74 2.18
N THR A 32 17.54 -2.95 3.07
CA THR A 32 18.84 -3.53 2.70
C THR A 32 18.71 -4.93 2.08
N LYS A 33 17.82 -5.77 2.63
CA LYS A 33 17.55 -7.10 2.07
C LYS A 33 16.97 -7.02 0.66
N PHE A 34 16.00 -6.13 0.41
CA PHE A 34 15.41 -5.95 -0.92
C PHE A 34 16.43 -5.43 -1.94
N ARG A 35 17.29 -4.50 -1.54
CA ARG A 35 18.37 -4.00 -2.38
C ARG A 35 19.33 -5.10 -2.78
N ASN A 36 19.75 -5.92 -1.81
CA ASN A 36 20.73 -6.97 -2.03
C ASN A 36 20.16 -8.17 -2.80
N ASP A 37 18.97 -8.64 -2.43
CA ASP A 37 18.40 -9.90 -2.95
C ASP A 37 17.60 -9.69 -4.24
N LYS A 38 16.97 -8.51 -4.39
CA LYS A 38 16.00 -8.23 -5.46
C LYS A 38 16.38 -7.05 -6.35
N LYS A 39 17.48 -6.36 -6.06
CA LYS A 39 17.90 -5.12 -6.75
C LYS A 39 16.80 -4.06 -6.75
N LEU A 40 16.02 -4.00 -5.67
CA LEU A 40 14.97 -3.02 -5.47
C LEU A 40 15.38 -2.07 -4.34
N ASP A 41 15.29 -0.77 -4.57
CA ASP A 41 15.62 0.23 -3.55
C ASP A 41 14.56 0.38 -2.47
N GLU A 42 13.33 -0.11 -2.74
CA GLU A 42 12.21 -0.08 -1.82
C GLU A 42 11.38 -1.38 -1.93
N VAL A 43 10.44 -1.57 -1.00
CA VAL A 43 9.48 -2.67 -1.09
C VAL A 43 8.53 -2.46 -2.28
N PRO A 44 8.01 -3.53 -2.91
CA PRO A 44 7.27 -3.43 -4.17
C PRO A 44 6.08 -2.48 -4.14
N GLU A 45 5.30 -2.47 -3.04
CA GLU A 45 4.15 -1.58 -2.90
C GLU A 45 4.52 -0.09 -2.86
N VAL A 46 5.66 0.26 -2.27
CA VAL A 46 6.15 1.65 -2.21
C VAL A 46 6.77 2.01 -3.56
N ALA A 47 7.56 1.11 -4.16
CA ALA A 47 8.13 1.31 -5.50
C ALA A 47 7.04 1.49 -6.58
N ALA A 48 5.89 0.82 -6.43
CA ALA A 48 4.73 0.98 -7.29
C ALA A 48 3.93 2.28 -7.03
N GLY A 49 4.27 3.02 -5.97
CA GLY A 49 3.55 4.20 -5.52
C GLY A 49 2.18 3.90 -4.89
N ALA A 50 1.92 2.65 -4.49
CA ALA A 50 0.64 2.25 -3.88
C ALA A 50 0.64 2.40 -2.34
N ALA A 51 1.80 2.65 -1.74
CA ALA A 51 1.98 2.91 -0.31
C ALA A 51 3.01 4.01 -0.09
N TRP A 52 2.86 4.76 1.01
CA TRP A 52 3.77 5.85 1.39
C TRP A 52 4.81 5.36 2.40
N SER A 53 6.10 5.47 2.09
CA SER A 53 7.19 5.13 3.01
C SER A 53 7.42 6.24 4.04
N VAL A 54 7.34 5.90 5.33
CA VAL A 54 7.58 6.80 6.46
C VAL A 54 8.65 6.22 7.38
N GLY A 55 9.70 7.00 7.66
CA GLY A 55 10.83 6.65 8.51
C GLY A 55 10.93 7.48 9.79
N THR A 56 10.24 8.62 9.87
CA THR A 56 10.24 9.50 11.05
C THR A 56 8.83 9.84 11.53
N PRO A 57 8.65 10.21 12.82
CA PRO A 57 7.37 10.69 13.32
C PRO A 57 6.81 11.90 12.55
N GLN A 58 7.68 12.78 12.07
CA GLN A 58 7.31 13.97 11.29
C GLN A 58 6.75 13.58 9.91
N GLU A 59 7.41 12.64 9.22
CA GLU A 59 6.92 12.08 7.95
C GLU A 59 5.57 11.40 8.14
N LEU A 60 5.40 10.62 9.21
CA LEU A 60 4.12 9.99 9.52
C LEU A 60 3.03 11.02 9.78
N ALA A 61 3.30 12.05 10.59
CA ALA A 61 2.34 13.10 10.88
C ALA A 61 1.92 13.86 9.60
N HIS A 62 2.87 14.11 8.69
CA HIS A 62 2.59 14.68 7.39
C HIS A 62 1.68 13.78 6.54
N ALA A 63 2.04 12.51 6.36
CA ALA A 63 1.27 11.56 5.55
C ALA A 63 -0.17 11.35 6.08
N VAL A 64 -0.33 11.28 7.41
CA VAL A 64 -1.65 11.22 8.06
C VAL A 64 -2.45 12.47 7.73
N ARG A 65 -1.87 13.66 7.89
CA ARG A 65 -2.56 14.92 7.60
C ARG A 65 -3.00 15.00 6.13
N GLU A 66 -2.11 14.70 5.20
CA GLU A 66 -2.43 14.69 3.76
C GLU A 66 -3.56 13.72 3.44
N THR A 67 -3.54 12.52 4.05
CA THR A 67 -4.60 11.53 3.86
C THR A 67 -5.95 12.00 4.41
N LEU A 68 -5.95 12.69 5.56
CA LEU A 68 -7.17 13.25 6.15
C LEU A 68 -7.73 14.43 5.34
N LEU A 69 -6.88 15.20 4.65
CA LEU A 69 -7.30 16.22 3.68
C LEU A 69 -7.97 15.58 2.44
N GLY A 70 -7.61 14.33 2.13
CA GLY A 70 -8.18 13.55 1.05
C GLY A 70 -7.58 13.87 -0.33
N ALA A 71 -7.92 13.03 -1.31
CA ALA A 71 -7.32 13.07 -2.65
C ALA A 71 -7.58 14.38 -3.43
N SER A 72 -8.67 15.10 -3.13
CA SER A 72 -8.96 16.38 -3.77
C SER A 72 -8.00 17.50 -3.36
N ALA A 73 -7.36 17.37 -2.20
CA ALA A 73 -6.46 18.38 -1.64
C ALA A 73 -4.99 17.92 -1.63
N SER A 74 -4.72 16.63 -1.77
CA SER A 74 -3.37 16.07 -1.81
C SER A 74 -3.13 15.25 -3.08
N ALA A 75 -2.30 15.80 -3.98
CA ALA A 75 -1.94 15.14 -5.24
C ALA A 75 -1.23 13.80 -5.00
N GLU A 76 -0.44 13.71 -3.94
CA GLU A 76 0.27 12.48 -3.55
C GLU A 76 -0.71 11.38 -3.12
N VAL A 77 -1.71 11.72 -2.30
CA VAL A 77 -2.78 10.78 -1.91
C VAL A 77 -3.59 10.36 -3.13
N SER A 78 -3.91 11.29 -4.03
CA SER A 78 -4.63 10.97 -5.27
C SER A 78 -3.84 10.01 -6.16
N ALA A 79 -2.54 10.25 -6.35
CA ALA A 79 -1.68 9.38 -7.15
C ALA A 79 -1.54 7.99 -6.51
N MET A 80 -1.40 7.94 -5.18
CA MET A 80 -1.30 6.70 -4.44
C MET A 80 -2.58 5.87 -4.60
N GLN A 81 -3.76 6.47 -4.39
CA GLN A 81 -5.04 5.76 -4.56
C GLN A 81 -5.25 5.24 -5.98
N ALA A 82 -4.82 5.99 -7.01
CA ALA A 82 -4.88 5.52 -8.39
C ALA A 82 -4.01 4.26 -8.60
N ARG A 83 -2.81 4.22 -8.00
CA ARG A 83 -1.95 3.03 -8.04
C ARG A 83 -2.50 1.87 -7.23
N GLN A 84 -3.10 2.12 -6.08
CA GLN A 84 -3.80 1.09 -5.31
C GLN A 84 -4.91 0.44 -6.14
N HIS A 85 -5.71 1.25 -6.84
CA HIS A 85 -6.75 0.74 -7.73
C HIS A 85 -6.18 -0.14 -8.85
N GLU A 86 -5.06 0.26 -9.46
CA GLU A 86 -4.39 -0.53 -10.50
C GLU A 86 -3.87 -1.87 -9.97
N VAL A 87 -3.24 -1.89 -8.78
CA VAL A 87 -2.76 -3.12 -8.13
C VAL A 87 -3.93 -4.05 -7.81
N CYS A 88 -5.04 -3.49 -7.34
CA CYS A 88 -6.21 -4.25 -6.87
C CYS A 88 -7.22 -4.58 -7.98
N ARG A 89 -7.03 -4.13 -9.23
CA ARG A 89 -8.02 -4.24 -10.33
C ARG A 89 -8.48 -5.66 -10.66
N PHE A 90 -7.68 -6.67 -10.31
CA PHE A 90 -7.99 -8.07 -10.56
C PHE A 90 -8.88 -8.71 -9.48
N HIS A 91 -9.14 -7.98 -8.39
CA HIS A 91 -9.94 -8.47 -7.29
C HIS A 91 -11.39 -8.04 -7.44
N ASP A 92 -12.23 -8.98 -7.86
CA ASP A 92 -13.67 -8.77 -8.08
C ASP A 92 -14.56 -9.28 -6.93
N GLY A 93 -13.95 -9.75 -5.83
CA GLY A 93 -14.67 -10.28 -4.66
C GLY A 93 -15.32 -11.65 -4.88
N ALA A 94 -15.20 -12.27 -6.07
CA ALA A 94 -15.87 -13.52 -6.42
C ALA A 94 -14.92 -14.74 -6.43
N ALA A 95 -13.72 -14.61 -5.87
CA ALA A 95 -12.72 -15.68 -5.83
C ALA A 95 -13.27 -16.97 -5.19
N ALA A 96 -13.95 -16.86 -4.03
CA ALA A 96 -14.55 -18.01 -3.35
C ALA A 96 -15.61 -18.71 -4.21
N GLY A 97 -16.46 -17.94 -4.90
CA GLY A 97 -17.49 -18.47 -5.81
C GLY A 97 -16.90 -19.22 -6.99
N ARG A 98 -15.84 -18.69 -7.62
CA ARG A 98 -15.12 -19.37 -8.71
C ARG A 98 -14.51 -20.70 -8.28
N VAL A 99 -13.84 -20.72 -7.12
CA VAL A 99 -13.25 -21.94 -6.58
C VAL A 99 -14.33 -22.98 -6.33
N TRP A 100 -15.43 -22.60 -5.68
CA TRP A 100 -16.55 -23.49 -5.41
C TRP A 100 -17.17 -24.07 -6.69
N SER A 101 -17.34 -23.25 -7.73
CA SER A 101 -17.90 -23.68 -9.02
C SER A 101 -17.04 -24.71 -9.77
N ARG A 102 -15.73 -24.76 -9.50
CA ARG A 102 -14.78 -25.68 -10.15
C ARG A 102 -14.64 -27.02 -9.43
N LEU A 103 -15.06 -27.08 -8.17
CA LEU A 103 -15.04 -28.29 -7.34
C LEU A 103 -16.33 -29.13 -7.48
N ARG A 104 -17.35 -28.59 -8.15
CA ARG A 104 -18.59 -29.28 -8.52
C ARG A 104 -18.54 -29.68 -9.99
#